data_AF-A0A0D1DVJ3-F1
#
_entry.id   AF-A0A0D1DVJ3-F1
#
_cell.length_a   1.000
_cell.length_b   1.000
_cell.length_c   1.000
_cell.angle_alpha   90.00
_cell.angle_beta   90.00
_cell.angle_gamma   90.00
#
_symmetry.space_group_name_H-M   'P 1'
#
loop_
_entity.id
_entity.type
_entity.pdbx_description
1 polymer ?
#
loop_
_entity_poly.entity_id
_entity_poly.type
_entity_poly.pdbx_seq_one_letter_code
_entity_poly.pdbx_strand_id
1 'polypeptide(L)'
;MSMNADPPRVAYIVSAELVKYADLLPSNKGRSSLVHSLAYHLDLLDLDGLDEDDVNISGTSSVTSQKAALLLAVRADASASPTADVNRRRAKVYLPNAATYQQLTSYHEEAFVKQLGKGARAGDLECTLSKRRKLDRNPASNSEASSSDSEASVASFHGSDSSMEMRLRPSSSLSDSQSKGGYKRILLAKDQFGLQDDCPAFEGLQQHVSLVAGAAITAAELLATGQADIAIAWDGGRHHAKKSSASGFCYINDVVLAILSLRKPRKVTVTTSVPRIQEEEKEKDDVEMIRKTTIKRVDRVLYLDFDLHWGDGVEEAFHSTSNVLTLSIHHYAPGFFPCYAASANPERFTPPGSLKSDAGAGSRTLNIPLGIGTSDDSLERIMSGTIQPLFEAWDPEIVVVQCGVDGLAGDPMAVWNLSAAAYVKAIQSVLSWNKPVLLLGGGGYNSENAARCWSLLTAVCLGRFHSNGSERNRSPTEASLKQPVPLTEHERDSSKDAKRDRQAAATSLLDTISYDTAIPDHKFWPKYAPTYTLGVPAGEMIDQNNEAHFEAISKTFIEHVKMVSASR
;
A
#
# COMPACT_ATOMS: atom_id res chain seq x y z
N MET A 1 -27.42 -25.47 10.80
CA MET A 1 -26.60 -25.32 12.02
C MET A 1 -25.77 -24.05 11.84
N SER A 2 -26.25 -22.95 12.41
CA SER A 2 -25.58 -21.65 12.34
C SER A 2 -24.44 -21.66 13.36
N MET A 3 -23.19 -21.79 12.89
CA MET A 3 -22.03 -21.54 13.73
C MET A 3 -21.98 -20.03 13.96
N ASN A 4 -22.19 -19.59 15.20
CA ASN A 4 -21.77 -18.26 15.63
C ASN A 4 -20.24 -18.24 15.56
N ALA A 5 -19.70 -17.81 14.43
CA ALA A 5 -18.29 -17.49 14.31
C ALA A 5 -18.05 -16.14 15.02
N ASP A 6 -16.96 -16.07 15.79
CA ASP A 6 -16.50 -14.81 16.36
C ASP A 6 -16.19 -13.85 15.21
N PRO A 7 -16.61 -12.57 15.33
CA PRO A 7 -16.51 -11.66 14.21
C PRO A 7 -15.03 -11.31 13.94
N PRO A 8 -14.65 -10.98 12.68
CA PRO A 8 -13.25 -10.97 12.25
C PRO A 8 -12.40 -10.01 13.07
N ARG A 9 -11.19 -10.44 13.44
CA ARG A 9 -10.22 -9.62 14.18
C ARG A 9 -9.53 -8.68 13.21
N VAL A 10 -9.74 -7.38 13.41
CA VAL A 10 -9.19 -6.33 12.56
C VAL A 10 -8.02 -5.66 13.27
N ALA A 11 -6.82 -5.76 12.71
CA ALA A 11 -5.64 -5.05 13.16
C ALA A 11 -5.46 -3.75 12.34
N TYR A 12 -5.17 -2.65 13.02
CA TYR A 12 -4.91 -1.36 12.39
C TYR A 12 -3.51 -0.88 12.78
N ILE A 13 -2.61 -0.74 11.80
CA ILE A 13 -1.19 -0.53 12.06
C ILE A 13 -0.88 0.96 11.92
N VAL A 14 -0.60 1.62 13.04
CA VAL A 14 -0.27 3.06 13.08
C VAL A 14 0.54 3.39 14.33
N SER A 15 1.44 4.37 14.23
CA SER A 15 2.11 4.99 15.39
C SER A 15 2.29 6.48 15.20
N ALA A 16 2.54 7.21 16.29
CA ALA A 16 2.80 8.65 16.23
C ALA A 16 3.96 9.01 15.28
N GLU A 17 5.03 8.21 15.30
CA GLU A 17 6.17 8.41 14.39
C GLU A 17 5.82 8.09 12.95
N LEU A 18 5.09 7.00 12.68
CA LEU A 18 4.64 6.68 11.32
C LEU A 18 3.81 7.84 10.76
N VAL A 19 2.83 8.35 11.51
CA VAL A 19 2.00 9.49 11.08
C VAL A 19 2.86 10.71 10.79
N LYS A 20 3.78 11.06 11.71
CA LYS A 20 4.68 12.21 11.57
C LYS A 20 5.50 12.14 10.28
N TYR A 21 6.12 11.00 9.98
CA TYR A 21 7.01 10.86 8.82
C TYR A 21 6.28 10.52 7.52
N ALA A 22 5.10 9.91 7.58
CA ALA A 22 4.20 9.76 6.44
C ALA A 22 3.64 11.11 5.97
N ASP A 23 3.35 12.03 6.89
CA ASP A 23 2.91 13.40 6.59
C ASP A 23 3.95 14.25 5.85
N LEU A 24 5.22 13.85 5.86
CA LEU A 24 6.30 14.55 5.15
C LEU A 24 6.47 14.09 3.69
N LEU A 25 5.77 13.04 3.27
CA LEU A 25 5.83 12.54 1.90
C LEU A 25 5.45 13.66 0.91
N PRO A 26 6.33 14.03 -0.04
CA PRO A 26 6.11 15.18 -0.90
C PRO A 26 4.81 15.16 -1.70
N SER A 27 4.36 13.98 -2.15
CA SER A 27 3.15 13.84 -2.96
C SER A 27 1.85 14.03 -2.19
N ASN A 28 1.85 13.87 -0.86
CA ASN A 28 0.64 13.81 -0.04
C ASN A 28 0.87 14.36 1.37
N LYS A 29 1.44 15.57 1.46
CA LYS A 29 1.80 16.19 2.74
C LYS A 29 0.58 16.35 3.65
N GLY A 30 0.68 15.88 4.88
CA GLY A 30 -0.41 15.96 5.87
C GLY A 30 -1.58 14.99 5.67
N ARG A 31 -1.49 14.05 4.71
CA ARG A 31 -2.56 13.07 4.45
C ARG A 31 -2.68 12.04 5.58
N SER A 32 -1.57 11.59 6.15
CA SER A 32 -1.56 10.54 7.17
C SER A 32 -2.31 10.99 8.42
N SER A 33 -1.96 12.18 8.96
CA SER A 33 -2.67 12.70 10.14
C SER A 33 -4.16 12.92 9.86
N LEU A 34 -4.53 13.35 8.66
CA LEU A 34 -5.93 13.53 8.27
C LEU A 34 -6.69 12.19 8.24
N VAL A 35 -6.14 11.16 7.60
CA VAL A 35 -6.73 9.80 7.50
C VAL A 35 -6.96 9.20 8.87
N HIS A 36 -5.92 9.16 9.70
CA HIS A 36 -5.98 8.52 11.01
C HIS A 36 -6.81 9.33 12.00
N SER A 37 -6.85 10.66 11.86
CA SER A 37 -7.76 11.51 12.64
C SER A 37 -9.21 11.19 12.33
N LEU A 38 -9.58 11.06 11.05
CA LEU A 38 -10.96 10.74 10.68
C LEU A 38 -11.37 9.36 11.20
N ALA A 39 -10.51 8.35 11.03
CA ALA A 39 -10.78 7.00 11.55
C ALA A 39 -10.97 6.99 13.07
N TYR A 40 -10.15 7.73 13.81
CA TYR A 40 -10.30 7.88 15.27
C TYR A 40 -11.63 8.54 15.65
N HIS A 41 -11.98 9.69 15.03
CA HIS A 41 -13.19 10.42 15.38
C HIS A 41 -14.48 9.71 14.94
N LEU A 42 -14.41 8.86 13.91
CA LEU A 42 -15.49 7.93 13.52
C LEU A 42 -15.61 6.71 14.45
N ASP A 43 -14.82 6.67 15.53
CA ASP A 43 -14.87 5.62 16.52
C ASP A 43 -14.47 4.24 15.97
N LEU A 44 -13.55 4.20 15.00
CA LEU A 44 -13.13 2.95 14.32
C LEU A 44 -11.93 2.27 15.00
N LEU A 45 -11.21 2.97 15.87
CA LEU A 45 -9.92 2.53 16.42
C LEU A 45 -10.03 2.21 17.91
N ASP A 46 -9.55 1.04 18.28
CA ASP A 46 -9.33 0.63 19.67
C ASP A 46 -7.88 0.91 20.06
N LEU A 47 -7.72 1.87 20.98
CA LEU A 47 -6.43 2.32 21.50
C LEU A 47 -6.12 1.73 22.88
N ASP A 48 -6.94 0.81 23.37
CA ASP A 48 -6.73 0.19 24.67
C ASP A 48 -5.60 -0.85 24.59
N GLY A 49 -4.85 -1.00 25.68
CA GLY A 49 -3.66 -1.84 25.72
C GLY A 49 -2.38 -1.23 25.15
N LEU A 50 -2.43 -0.05 24.48
CA LEU A 50 -1.22 0.59 23.93
C LEU A 50 -0.17 0.97 24.98
N ASP A 51 -0.57 1.18 26.24
CA ASP A 51 0.35 1.52 27.32
C ASP A 51 0.68 0.32 28.24
N GLU A 52 0.08 -0.86 28.02
CA GLU A 52 0.28 -2.03 28.89
C GLU A 52 1.65 -2.70 28.69
N ASP A 53 2.22 -2.60 27.48
CA ASP A 53 3.54 -3.18 27.16
C ASP A 53 4.71 -2.40 27.82
N ASP A 54 4.54 -1.10 28.11
CA ASP A 54 5.59 -0.25 28.71
C ASP A 54 5.73 -0.42 30.24
N VAL A 55 4.64 -0.81 30.92
CA VAL A 55 4.62 -0.97 32.40
C VAL A 55 5.51 -2.13 32.86
N ASN A 56 5.72 -3.14 32.02
CA ASN A 56 6.50 -4.33 32.37
C ASN A 56 8.03 -4.17 32.21
N ILE A 57 8.53 -3.08 31.62
CA ILE A 57 9.96 -2.95 31.26
C ILE A 57 10.67 -1.80 32.00
N SER A 58 10.01 -0.68 32.31
CA SER A 58 10.69 0.46 32.93
C SER A 58 9.91 1.08 34.08
N GLY A 59 10.32 0.76 35.31
CA GLY A 59 9.86 1.41 36.54
C GLY A 59 10.32 2.88 36.69
N THR A 60 10.20 3.71 35.64
CA THR A 60 10.54 5.13 35.66
C THR A 60 9.46 5.98 34.99
N SER A 61 8.92 6.93 35.74
CA SER A 61 7.72 7.75 35.45
C SER A 61 7.92 8.90 34.43
N SER A 62 8.64 8.69 33.33
CA SER A 62 8.98 9.79 32.39
C SER A 62 8.75 9.48 30.91
N VAL A 63 8.15 8.34 30.55
CA VAL A 63 7.83 8.02 29.15
C VAL A 63 6.44 8.57 28.83
N THR A 64 6.34 9.43 27.82
CA THR A 64 5.05 9.85 27.26
C THR A 64 4.29 8.61 26.82
N SER A 65 3.08 8.40 27.35
CA SER A 65 2.17 7.31 26.95
C SER A 65 2.09 7.21 25.41
N GLN A 66 2.20 6.00 24.88
CA GLN A 66 2.16 5.74 23.44
C GLN A 66 0.79 6.14 22.88
N LYS A 67 -0.28 5.91 23.66
CA LYS A 67 -1.63 6.38 23.38
C LYS A 67 -1.68 7.91 23.29
N ALA A 68 -1.10 8.61 24.27
CA ALA A 68 -1.06 10.07 24.26
C ALA A 68 -0.27 10.64 23.07
N ALA A 69 0.85 10.02 22.71
CA ALA A 69 1.65 10.40 21.55
C ALA A 69 0.87 10.22 20.24
N LEU A 70 0.14 9.11 20.10
CA LEU A 70 -0.68 8.84 18.91
C LEU A 70 -1.84 9.84 18.81
N LEU A 71 -2.56 10.10 19.91
CA LEU A 71 -3.65 11.10 19.95
C LEU A 71 -3.16 12.49 19.51
N LEU A 72 -1.97 12.89 19.97
CA LEU A 72 -1.35 14.15 19.55
C LEU A 72 -1.01 14.17 18.06
N ALA A 73 -0.51 13.06 17.51
CA ALA A 73 -0.16 12.94 16.09
C ALA A 73 -1.39 13.00 15.19
N VAL A 74 -2.49 12.34 15.56
CA VAL A 74 -3.78 12.39 14.84
C VAL A 74 -4.61 13.63 15.16
N ARG A 75 -4.03 14.59 15.91
CA ARG A 75 -4.66 15.87 16.26
C ARG A 75 -6.02 15.72 16.97
N ALA A 76 -6.17 14.65 17.74
CA ALA A 76 -7.32 14.43 18.59
C ALA A 76 -7.13 15.15 19.94
N ASP A 77 -8.21 15.74 20.47
CA ASP A 77 -8.21 16.23 21.84
C ASP A 77 -8.43 15.03 22.79
N ALA A 78 -7.50 14.81 23.72
CA ALA A 78 -7.58 13.73 24.69
C ALA A 78 -8.81 13.83 25.61
N SER A 79 -9.43 15.02 25.71
CA SER A 79 -10.64 15.26 26.50
C SER A 79 -11.94 14.87 25.78
N ALA A 80 -11.90 14.68 24.46
CA ALA A 80 -13.05 14.32 23.62
C ALA A 80 -12.90 12.87 23.12
N SER A 81 -12.93 11.90 24.03
CA SER A 81 -12.96 10.49 23.65
C SER A 81 -14.32 10.15 23.02
N PRO A 82 -14.37 9.55 21.82
CA PRO A 82 -15.62 9.04 21.27
C PRO A 82 -16.20 8.02 22.26
N THR A 83 -17.49 8.19 22.55
CA THR A 83 -18.26 7.51 23.62
C THR A 83 -17.76 6.10 23.93
N ALA A 84 -17.49 5.83 25.22
CA ALA A 84 -17.05 4.55 25.78
C ALA A 84 -18.12 3.43 25.72
N ASP A 85 -18.80 3.30 24.58
CA ASP A 85 -19.68 2.17 24.32
C ASP A 85 -18.80 0.95 23.99
N VAL A 86 -18.54 0.17 25.03
CA VAL A 86 -17.70 -1.03 25.03
C VAL A 86 -18.18 -2.09 24.03
N ASN A 87 -19.42 -1.98 23.53
CA ASN A 87 -19.99 -2.96 22.60
C ASN A 87 -19.68 -2.66 21.12
N ARG A 88 -19.11 -1.50 20.80
CA ARG A 88 -18.84 -1.12 19.40
C ARG A 88 -17.62 -1.84 18.86
N ARG A 89 -17.73 -2.36 17.64
CA ARG A 89 -16.60 -3.02 16.98
C ARG A 89 -15.56 -1.99 16.52
N ARG A 90 -14.33 -2.16 16.97
CA ARG A 90 -13.19 -1.30 16.66
C ARG A 90 -12.00 -2.16 16.21
N ALA A 91 -11.14 -1.58 15.39
CA ALA A 91 -9.92 -2.23 14.96
C ALA A 91 -8.85 -2.04 16.04
N LYS A 92 -8.25 -3.14 16.49
CA LYS A 92 -7.18 -3.09 17.49
C LYS A 92 -5.95 -2.41 16.89
N VAL A 93 -5.49 -1.35 17.52
CA VAL A 93 -4.30 -0.64 17.06
C VAL A 93 -3.03 -1.37 17.45
N TYR A 94 -2.12 -1.53 16.49
CA TYR A 94 -0.79 -2.08 16.67
C TYR A 94 0.25 -1.05 16.25
N LEU A 95 1.27 -0.85 17.11
CA LEU A 95 2.39 0.02 16.76
C LEU A 95 3.40 -0.76 15.91
N PRO A 96 3.76 -0.26 14.72
CA PRO A 96 4.76 -0.92 13.89
C PRO A 96 6.17 -0.74 14.44
N ASN A 97 6.97 -1.79 14.32
CA ASN A 97 8.43 -1.68 14.45
C ASN A 97 9.01 -1.10 13.16
N ALA A 98 9.92 -0.14 13.26
CA ALA A 98 10.67 0.32 12.09
C ALA A 98 11.42 -0.86 11.45
N ALA A 99 11.29 -1.02 10.13
CA ALA A 99 11.96 -2.09 9.42
C ALA A 99 13.49 -1.98 9.58
N THR A 100 14.09 -3.10 9.97
CA THR A 100 15.55 -3.22 10.07
C THR A 100 16.20 -3.16 8.69
N TYR A 101 17.48 -2.81 8.66
CA TYR A 101 18.27 -2.84 7.43
C TYR A 101 18.17 -4.20 6.71
N GLN A 102 18.22 -5.31 7.47
CA GLN A 102 18.08 -6.67 6.94
C GLN A 102 16.70 -6.96 6.33
N GLN A 103 15.63 -6.41 6.91
CA GLN A 103 14.30 -6.52 6.33
C GLN A 103 14.22 -5.74 5.01
N LEU A 104 14.70 -4.49 4.98
CA LEU A 104 14.72 -3.67 3.77
C LEU A 104 15.53 -4.33 2.65
N THR A 105 16.70 -4.89 2.96
CA THR A 105 17.58 -5.54 1.97
C THR A 105 17.17 -6.98 1.62
N SER A 106 16.06 -7.47 2.16
CA SER A 106 15.49 -8.76 1.71
C SER A 106 14.91 -8.69 0.29
N TYR A 107 14.63 -7.48 -0.20
CA TYR A 107 14.29 -7.20 -1.60
C TYR A 107 15.22 -6.16 -2.20
N HIS A 108 15.33 -4.99 -1.57
CA HIS A 108 16.06 -3.87 -2.14
C HIS A 108 17.57 -4.05 -2.09
N GLU A 109 18.28 -3.51 -3.08
CA GLU A 109 19.74 -3.56 -3.10
C GLU A 109 20.36 -2.76 -1.95
N GLU A 110 21.42 -3.29 -1.35
CA GLU A 110 22.11 -2.65 -0.23
C GLU A 110 22.54 -1.22 -0.51
N ALA A 111 23.04 -0.95 -1.73
CA ALA A 111 23.50 0.37 -2.15
C ALA A 111 22.35 1.38 -2.18
N PHE A 112 21.18 0.95 -2.67
CA PHE A 112 19.97 1.78 -2.70
C PHE A 112 19.47 2.08 -1.29
N VAL A 113 19.37 1.06 -0.42
CA VAL A 113 18.97 1.26 0.99
C VAL A 113 19.95 2.16 1.73
N LYS A 114 21.26 2.03 1.49
CA LYS A 114 22.29 2.93 2.05
C LYS A 114 22.12 4.36 1.55
N GLN A 115 21.75 4.56 0.29
CA GLN A 115 21.48 5.90 -0.24
C GLN A 115 20.25 6.53 0.41
N LEU A 116 19.13 5.79 0.53
CA LEU A 116 17.93 6.24 1.26
C LEU A 116 18.24 6.59 2.72
N GLY A 117 19.15 5.84 3.34
CA GLY A 117 19.66 6.10 4.69
C GLY A 117 20.38 7.44 4.87
N LYS A 118 20.71 8.17 3.79
CA LYS A 118 21.23 9.55 3.87
C LYS A 118 20.12 10.59 4.12
N GLY A 119 18.85 10.19 4.13
CA GLY A 119 17.71 11.04 4.46
C GLY A 119 17.56 12.21 3.50
N ALA A 120 17.51 13.44 4.01
CA ALA A 120 17.41 14.66 3.19
C ALA A 120 18.55 14.82 2.17
N ARG A 121 19.72 14.18 2.41
CA ARG A 121 20.87 14.18 1.50
C ARG A 121 20.89 12.97 0.56
N ALA A 122 19.82 12.19 0.49
CA ALA A 122 19.74 11.04 -0.40
C ALA A 122 19.70 11.44 -1.90
N GLY A 123 19.31 12.68 -2.22
CA GLY A 123 19.44 13.23 -3.58
C GLY A 123 20.88 13.64 -3.93
N ASP A 124 21.76 13.78 -2.94
CA ASP A 124 23.15 14.19 -3.15
C ASP A 124 23.98 12.98 -3.56
N LEU A 125 24.42 12.96 -4.82
CA LEU A 125 25.40 11.97 -5.27
C LEU A 125 26.81 12.41 -4.88
N GLU A 126 27.55 11.54 -4.15
CA GLU A 126 28.98 11.74 -3.97
C GLU A 126 29.69 11.59 -5.31
N CYS A 127 30.30 12.67 -5.81
CA CYS A 127 31.19 12.61 -6.95
C CYS A 127 32.48 11.88 -6.55
N THR A 128 32.51 10.55 -6.68
CA THR A 128 33.74 9.74 -6.49
C THR A 128 34.72 9.90 -7.66
N LEU A 129 35.11 11.14 -7.98
CA LEU A 129 36.17 11.47 -8.93
C LEU A 129 37.03 12.64 -8.44
N SER A 130 37.69 12.50 -7.29
CA SER A 130 38.81 13.41 -6.92
C SER A 130 39.75 12.93 -5.79
N LYS A 131 39.82 11.63 -5.48
CA LYS A 131 40.81 11.08 -4.52
C LYS A 131 41.89 10.19 -5.14
N ARG A 132 42.07 10.22 -6.47
CA ARG A 132 43.25 9.66 -7.17
C ARG A 132 43.91 10.74 -8.03
N ARG A 133 44.55 11.71 -7.39
CA ARG A 133 45.64 12.57 -7.93
C ARG A 133 46.17 13.46 -6.80
N LYS A 134 46.74 12.81 -5.79
CA LYS A 134 47.61 13.45 -4.79
C LYS A 134 48.57 12.39 -4.26
N LEU A 135 49.40 11.88 -5.15
CA LEU A 135 50.72 11.34 -4.83
C LEU A 135 51.51 11.41 -6.15
N ASP A 136 52.74 11.88 -6.08
CA ASP A 136 53.69 12.19 -7.16
C ASP A 136 53.62 13.61 -7.74
N ARG A 137 54.26 14.54 -7.01
CA ARG A 137 55.44 15.24 -7.54
C ARG A 137 56.18 16.00 -6.42
N ASN A 138 57.41 15.57 -6.17
CA ASN A 138 58.40 16.26 -5.34
C ASN A 138 58.89 17.55 -6.04
N PRO A 139 59.46 18.51 -5.29
CA PRO A 139 59.77 19.86 -5.76
C PRO A 139 61.26 20.05 -6.12
N ALA A 140 61.51 20.77 -7.21
CA ALA A 140 62.73 21.52 -7.58
C ALA A 140 62.52 22.02 -9.02
N SER A 141 62.94 23.18 -9.50
CA SER A 141 63.58 24.39 -8.95
C SER A 141 63.63 25.39 -10.11
N ASN A 142 63.44 26.67 -9.79
CA ASN A 142 63.99 27.87 -10.44
C ASN A 142 63.57 28.38 -11.83
N SER A 143 63.48 29.71 -11.80
CA SER A 143 63.80 30.78 -12.77
C SER A 143 62.73 31.32 -13.72
N GLU A 144 62.37 32.59 -13.41
CA GLU A 144 62.30 33.77 -14.31
C GLU A 144 61.22 33.77 -15.41
N ALA A 145 60.52 34.85 -15.75
CA ALA A 145 60.45 36.24 -15.33
C ALA A 145 59.17 36.87 -15.95
N SER A 146 58.75 38.05 -15.43
CA SER A 146 58.06 39.18 -16.10
C SER A 146 56.80 38.94 -16.97
N SER A 147 55.75 39.77 -17.02
CA SER A 147 55.50 41.14 -16.61
C SER A 147 53.98 41.40 -16.66
N SER A 148 53.60 42.53 -16.08
CA SER A 148 52.31 43.23 -16.12
C SER A 148 51.63 43.28 -17.51
N ASP A 149 50.29 43.35 -17.56
CA ASP A 149 49.57 44.64 -17.52
C ASP A 149 48.05 44.53 -17.76
N SER A 150 47.32 45.27 -16.91
CA SER A 150 46.15 46.14 -17.11
C SER A 150 44.96 45.83 -18.06
N GLU A 151 43.79 45.82 -17.43
CA GLU A 151 42.54 46.59 -17.66
C GLU A 151 41.80 46.69 -19.02
N ALA A 152 40.47 46.49 -18.90
CA ALA A 152 39.34 47.19 -19.56
C ALA A 152 39.17 46.99 -21.09
N SER A 153 38.01 46.97 -21.74
CA SER A 153 36.67 47.51 -21.48
C SER A 153 35.68 46.98 -22.56
N VAL A 154 34.39 47.07 -22.23
CA VAL A 154 33.15 47.11 -23.06
C VAL A 154 33.25 47.10 -24.60
N ALA A 155 32.38 46.29 -25.23
CA ALA A 155 31.45 46.77 -26.28
C ALA A 155 30.34 45.74 -26.58
N SER A 156 29.10 46.22 -26.51
CA SER A 156 27.86 45.60 -27.00
C SER A 156 27.70 45.81 -28.51
N PHE A 157 27.10 44.86 -29.23
CA PHE A 157 26.37 45.16 -30.48
C PHE A 157 25.24 44.15 -30.74
N HIS A 158 24.11 44.70 -31.20
CA HIS A 158 22.83 44.05 -31.52
C HIS A 158 22.83 43.32 -32.87
N GLY A 159 21.85 42.43 -33.06
CA GLY A 159 21.43 41.98 -34.39
C GLY A 159 20.50 40.78 -34.38
N SER A 160 19.20 41.04 -34.41
CA SER A 160 18.09 40.13 -34.74
C SER A 160 18.22 39.52 -36.14
N ASP A 161 17.71 38.29 -36.38
CA ASP A 161 16.43 38.06 -37.07
C ASP A 161 16.20 36.56 -37.41
N SER A 162 14.91 36.25 -37.48
CA SER A 162 14.12 35.10 -37.89
C SER A 162 14.66 34.19 -39.01
N SER A 163 14.40 32.88 -38.91
CA SER A 163 13.38 32.16 -39.73
C SER A 163 13.65 30.65 -39.87
N MET A 164 12.55 29.90 -39.89
CA MET A 164 12.42 28.49 -40.26
C MET A 164 13.01 28.22 -41.65
N GLU A 165 13.71 27.10 -41.85
CA GLU A 165 13.19 26.01 -42.68
C GLU A 165 14.05 24.73 -42.67
N MET A 166 13.31 23.65 -42.87
CA MET A 166 13.65 22.25 -42.91
C MET A 166 14.14 21.88 -44.30
N ARG A 167 15.30 21.19 -44.46
CA ARG A 167 15.45 19.99 -45.32
C ARG A 167 16.88 19.46 -45.50
N LEU A 168 16.93 18.13 -45.46
CA LEU A 168 17.78 17.19 -46.22
C LEU A 168 19.25 16.98 -45.81
N ARG A 169 19.49 15.76 -45.32
CA ARG A 169 20.80 15.08 -45.30
C ARG A 169 21.31 14.87 -46.74
N PRO A 170 22.64 14.79 -46.92
CA PRO A 170 23.20 13.49 -47.27
C PRO A 170 24.49 13.14 -46.50
N SER A 171 24.77 11.84 -46.50
CA SER A 171 25.90 11.14 -45.89
C SER A 171 27.26 11.43 -46.53
N SER A 172 28.32 11.52 -45.72
CA SER A 172 29.64 10.95 -46.04
C SER A 172 30.60 10.95 -44.83
N SER A 173 31.07 9.75 -44.48
CA SER A 173 32.42 9.35 -44.02
C SER A 173 33.21 10.21 -43.00
N LEU A 174 33.41 9.59 -41.83
CA LEU A 174 34.55 9.58 -40.90
C LEU A 174 35.80 10.41 -41.23
N SER A 175 36.13 11.36 -40.35
CA SER A 175 37.30 11.34 -39.45
C SER A 175 37.47 12.71 -38.79
N ASP A 176 37.30 12.83 -37.48
CA ASP A 176 38.41 13.02 -36.54
C ASP A 176 37.89 13.25 -35.12
N SER A 177 38.71 12.86 -34.18
CA SER A 177 38.49 12.77 -32.75
C SER A 177 38.53 14.12 -32.04
N GLN A 178 37.66 14.31 -31.02
CA GLN A 178 38.00 14.74 -29.65
C GLN A 178 36.84 15.45 -28.93
N SER A 179 36.63 15.06 -27.67
CA SER A 179 36.05 15.88 -26.59
C SER A 179 34.55 16.27 -26.67
N LYS A 180 33.65 15.29 -26.44
CA LYS A 180 32.29 15.53 -25.87
C LYS A 180 31.83 14.42 -24.90
N GLY A 181 32.75 13.77 -24.17
CA GLY A 181 32.45 12.66 -23.26
C GLY A 181 32.15 13.04 -21.80
N GLY A 182 32.34 14.31 -21.40
CA GLY A 182 32.22 14.75 -20.00
C GLY A 182 30.77 15.00 -19.55
N TYR A 183 29.96 15.69 -20.37
CA TYR A 183 28.60 16.08 -19.99
C TYR A 183 27.64 14.89 -19.86
N LYS A 184 27.77 13.89 -20.75
CA LYS A 184 26.86 12.72 -20.76
C LYS A 184 27.10 11.78 -19.56
N ARG A 185 28.33 11.69 -19.07
CA ARG A 185 28.73 10.79 -17.98
C ARG A 185 28.40 11.35 -16.59
N ILE A 186 28.37 12.68 -16.44
CA ILE A 186 27.98 13.36 -15.20
C ILE A 186 26.45 13.32 -15.00
N LEU A 187 25.67 13.41 -16.08
CA LEU A 187 24.21 13.25 -16.03
C LEU A 187 23.79 11.82 -15.67
N LEU A 188 24.45 10.81 -16.23
CA LEU A 188 24.14 9.39 -15.95
C LEU A 188 24.38 8.95 -14.50
N ALA A 189 25.29 9.62 -13.77
CA ALA A 189 25.49 9.33 -12.35
C ALA A 189 24.37 9.91 -11.49
N LYS A 190 23.83 11.08 -11.85
CA LYS A 190 22.89 11.85 -11.03
C LYS A 190 21.59 11.10 -10.73
N ASP A 191 21.13 10.22 -11.60
CA ASP A 191 19.83 9.53 -11.48
C ASP A 191 19.95 8.02 -11.21
N GLN A 192 21.03 7.57 -10.56
CA GLN A 192 21.25 6.13 -10.35
C GLN A 192 20.14 5.44 -9.53
N PHE A 193 19.51 6.17 -8.61
CA PHE A 193 18.56 5.63 -7.63
C PHE A 193 17.15 6.19 -7.79
N GLY A 194 16.85 6.97 -8.83
CA GLY A 194 15.53 7.58 -9.03
C GLY A 194 15.14 8.57 -7.94
N LEU A 195 16.08 9.26 -7.29
CA LEU A 195 15.83 10.18 -6.17
C LEU A 195 15.75 11.66 -6.62
N GLN A 196 15.12 11.87 -7.76
CA GLN A 196 14.94 13.19 -8.40
C GLN A 196 13.50 13.34 -8.87
N ASP A 197 13.14 14.56 -9.28
CA ASP A 197 11.83 14.91 -9.87
C ASP A 197 10.62 14.41 -9.06
N ASP A 198 10.06 13.26 -9.42
CA ASP A 198 8.89 12.66 -8.77
C ASP A 198 9.24 12.11 -7.38
N CYS A 199 10.47 11.66 -7.13
CA CYS A 199 10.90 11.11 -5.85
C CYS A 199 12.01 11.97 -5.20
N PRO A 200 11.77 13.26 -4.89
CA PRO A 200 12.79 14.11 -4.30
C PRO A 200 13.14 13.62 -2.89
N ALA A 201 14.41 13.76 -2.50
CA ALA A 201 14.77 13.54 -1.09
C ALA A 201 14.11 14.61 -0.19
N PHE A 202 13.70 14.22 1.01
CA PHE A 202 13.04 15.10 1.96
C PHE A 202 13.48 14.84 3.40
N GLU A 203 13.21 15.80 4.28
CA GLU A 203 13.48 15.66 5.71
C GLU A 203 12.65 14.51 6.28
N GLY A 204 13.31 13.53 6.92
CA GLY A 204 12.63 12.36 7.46
C GLY A 204 12.48 11.18 6.48
N LEU A 205 13.06 11.25 5.26
CA LEU A 205 12.98 10.16 4.27
C LEU A 205 13.44 8.81 4.84
N GLN A 206 14.52 8.77 5.61
CA GLN A 206 15.04 7.54 6.20
C GLN A 206 14.00 6.90 7.14
N GLN A 207 13.40 7.69 8.01
CA GLN A 207 12.38 7.25 8.96
C GLN A 207 11.11 6.83 8.22
N HIS A 208 10.68 7.60 7.23
CA HIS A 208 9.54 7.27 6.38
C HIS A 208 9.69 5.88 5.75
N VAL A 209 10.84 5.62 5.09
CA VAL A 209 11.12 4.33 4.46
C VAL A 209 11.07 3.18 5.46
N SER A 210 11.74 3.31 6.60
CA SER A 210 11.77 2.23 7.60
C SER A 210 10.41 2.01 8.25
N LEU A 211 9.66 3.06 8.57
CA LEU A 211 8.36 2.95 9.27
C LEU A 211 7.26 2.44 8.34
N VAL A 212 7.19 2.88 7.09
CA VAL A 212 6.20 2.40 6.11
C VAL A 212 6.43 0.91 5.80
N ALA A 213 7.68 0.51 5.54
CA ALA A 213 8.02 -0.90 5.36
C ALA A 213 7.74 -1.72 6.63
N GLY A 214 8.07 -1.16 7.79
CA GLY A 214 7.81 -1.75 9.10
C GLY A 214 6.32 -2.03 9.32
N ALA A 215 5.47 -1.07 8.99
CA ALA A 215 4.02 -1.19 9.12
C ALA A 215 3.44 -2.33 8.26
N ALA A 216 3.82 -2.41 6.98
CA ALA A 216 3.35 -3.47 6.10
C ALA A 216 3.88 -4.86 6.55
N ILE A 217 5.12 -4.94 7.03
CA ILE A 217 5.70 -6.18 7.58
C ILE A 217 4.99 -6.60 8.86
N THR A 218 4.73 -5.68 9.80
CA THR A 218 3.98 -5.95 11.04
C THR A 218 2.58 -6.45 10.72
N ALA A 219 1.88 -5.81 9.77
CA ALA A 219 0.55 -6.23 9.32
C ALA A 219 0.58 -7.67 8.75
N ALA A 220 1.53 -7.96 7.85
CA ALA A 220 1.76 -9.31 7.34
C ALA A 220 2.10 -10.30 8.46
N GLU A 221 2.85 -9.88 9.47
CA GLU A 221 3.21 -10.72 10.60
C GLU A 221 2.00 -11.14 11.45
N LEU A 222 1.09 -10.21 11.70
CA LEU A 222 -0.15 -10.46 12.43
C LEU A 222 -1.06 -11.44 11.69
N LEU A 223 -1.19 -11.31 10.36
CA LEU A 223 -1.95 -12.26 9.54
C LEU A 223 -1.31 -13.65 9.55
N ALA A 224 -0.01 -13.73 9.28
CA ALA A 224 0.71 -15.00 9.22
C ALA A 224 0.75 -15.73 10.58
N THR A 225 0.67 -15.00 11.69
CA THR A 225 0.58 -15.61 13.04
C THR A 225 -0.84 -15.91 13.49
N GLY A 226 -1.84 -15.57 12.67
CA GLY A 226 -3.24 -15.72 13.03
C GLY A 226 -3.65 -14.84 14.21
N GLN A 227 -2.98 -13.71 14.46
CA GLN A 227 -3.39 -12.71 15.43
C GLN A 227 -4.46 -11.76 14.88
N ALA A 228 -4.54 -11.63 13.56
CA ALA A 228 -5.55 -10.87 12.85
C ALA A 228 -6.07 -11.67 11.66
N ASP A 229 -7.33 -11.42 11.30
CA ASP A 229 -7.96 -11.95 10.09
C ASP A 229 -7.94 -10.89 8.98
N ILE A 230 -7.99 -9.61 9.37
CA ILE A 230 -7.83 -8.45 8.49
C ILE A 230 -6.77 -7.54 9.12
N ALA A 231 -5.80 -7.10 8.34
CA ALA A 231 -4.79 -6.14 8.77
C ALA A 231 -4.78 -4.92 7.84
N ILE A 232 -4.69 -3.72 8.40
CA ILE A 232 -4.81 -2.45 7.67
C ILE A 232 -3.57 -1.58 7.92
N ALA A 233 -2.90 -1.15 6.86
CA ALA A 233 -1.77 -0.22 6.92
C ALA A 233 -1.88 0.86 5.81
N TRP A 234 -2.68 1.91 6.06
CA TRP A 234 -3.02 2.93 5.06
C TRP A 234 -1.84 3.81 4.59
N ASP A 235 -0.76 3.94 5.38
CA ASP A 235 0.41 4.71 4.95
C ASP A 235 1.31 3.97 3.93
N GLY A 236 1.09 2.66 3.79
CA GLY A 236 1.76 1.76 2.84
C GLY A 236 1.17 1.78 1.43
N GLY A 237 1.46 0.72 0.67
CA GLY A 237 0.98 0.56 -0.71
C GLY A 237 1.88 1.22 -1.77
N ARG A 238 3.19 1.34 -1.49
CA ARG A 238 4.18 1.99 -2.36
C ARG A 238 4.66 1.05 -3.48
N HIS A 239 3.76 0.76 -4.40
CA HIS A 239 3.89 -0.30 -5.38
C HIS A 239 4.88 -0.04 -6.55
N HIS A 240 5.33 1.19 -6.79
CA HIS A 240 6.22 1.53 -7.92
C HIS A 240 7.70 1.35 -7.63
N ALA A 241 8.10 1.32 -6.35
CA ALA A 241 9.50 1.23 -5.97
C ALA A 241 10.14 -0.05 -6.53
N LYS A 242 11.28 0.10 -7.18
CA LYS A 242 12.03 -0.99 -7.81
C LYS A 242 13.04 -1.56 -6.83
N LYS A 243 13.70 -2.65 -7.25
CA LYS A 243 14.75 -3.28 -6.45
C LYS A 243 15.89 -2.33 -6.10
N SER A 244 16.27 -1.44 -7.02
CA SER A 244 17.43 -0.55 -6.89
C SER A 244 17.13 0.92 -7.14
N SER A 245 15.86 1.33 -7.26
CA SER A 245 15.50 2.74 -7.49
C SER A 245 14.12 3.08 -6.94
N ALA A 246 13.96 4.35 -6.56
CA ALA A 246 12.67 4.96 -6.29
C ALA A 246 11.97 5.29 -7.62
N SER A 247 10.64 5.35 -7.61
CA SER A 247 9.82 5.72 -8.76
C SER A 247 8.39 6.04 -8.31
N GLY A 248 7.72 7.02 -8.91
CA GLY A 248 6.29 7.28 -8.68
C GLY A 248 5.94 7.53 -7.22
N PHE A 249 6.69 8.40 -6.55
CA PHE A 249 6.58 8.68 -5.10
C PHE A 249 6.89 7.48 -4.17
N CYS A 250 7.34 6.35 -4.71
CA CYS A 250 7.63 5.14 -3.97
C CYS A 250 9.15 4.99 -3.79
N TYR A 251 9.61 5.14 -2.55
CA TYR A 251 11.04 5.02 -2.20
C TYR A 251 11.41 3.60 -1.74
N ILE A 252 10.45 2.86 -1.21
CA ILE A 252 10.57 1.48 -0.74
C ILE A 252 9.33 0.73 -1.17
N ASN A 253 9.45 -0.55 -1.53
CA ASN A 253 8.32 -1.38 -1.90
C ASN A 253 7.85 -2.18 -0.69
N ASP A 254 7.08 -1.54 0.18
CA ASP A 254 6.53 -2.15 1.40
C ASP A 254 5.59 -3.31 1.08
N VAL A 255 4.90 -3.26 -0.05
CA VAL A 255 4.06 -4.35 -0.57
C VAL A 255 4.88 -5.63 -0.78
N VAL A 256 5.99 -5.53 -1.53
CA VAL A 256 6.88 -6.67 -1.79
C VAL A 256 7.46 -7.20 -0.49
N LEU A 257 7.90 -6.31 0.42
CA LEU A 257 8.44 -6.70 1.72
C LEU A 257 7.41 -7.42 2.59
N ALA A 258 6.14 -6.98 2.59
CA ALA A 258 5.04 -7.64 3.28
C ALA A 258 4.76 -9.03 2.71
N ILE A 259 4.67 -9.18 1.38
CA ILE A 259 4.47 -10.48 0.72
C ILE A 259 5.64 -11.42 1.02
N LEU A 260 6.88 -10.94 0.96
CA LEU A 260 8.05 -11.73 1.37
C LEU A 260 7.98 -12.12 2.84
N SER A 261 7.46 -11.27 3.73
CA SER A 261 7.26 -11.59 5.15
C SER A 261 6.22 -12.70 5.36
N LEU A 262 5.10 -12.67 4.61
CA LEU A 262 4.09 -13.76 4.59
C LEU A 262 4.69 -15.09 4.12
N ARG A 263 5.59 -15.02 3.14
CA ARG A 263 6.24 -16.19 2.53
C ARG A 263 7.45 -16.73 3.30
N LYS A 264 7.81 -16.16 4.45
CA LYS A 264 8.87 -16.69 5.31
C LYS A 264 8.31 -17.81 6.20
N PRO A 265 8.93 -19.01 6.23
CA PRO A 265 8.54 -20.04 7.19
C PRO A 265 8.86 -19.57 8.63
N ARG A 266 7.95 -19.81 9.58
CA ARG A 266 8.13 -19.35 10.97
C ARG A 266 8.00 -20.48 11.97
N LYS A 267 8.91 -20.52 12.93
CA LYS A 267 8.78 -21.35 14.13
C LYS A 267 8.02 -20.53 15.18
N VAL A 268 6.85 -20.97 15.57
CA VAL A 268 6.08 -20.36 16.66
C VAL A 268 6.11 -21.29 17.86
N THR A 269 6.08 -20.69 19.05
CA THR A 269 5.96 -21.45 20.29
C THR A 269 4.53 -21.27 20.77
N VAL A 270 3.75 -22.35 20.78
CA VAL A 270 2.36 -22.35 21.25
C VAL A 270 2.36 -22.93 22.66
N THR A 271 1.96 -22.12 23.63
CA THR A 271 1.72 -22.60 25.00
C THR A 271 0.29 -23.13 25.07
N THR A 272 0.14 -24.44 25.27
CA THR A 272 -1.18 -25.06 25.48
C THR A 272 -1.33 -25.39 26.96
N SER A 273 -2.36 -24.87 27.62
CA SER A 273 -2.79 -25.35 28.92
C SER A 273 -3.61 -26.63 28.73
N VAL A 274 -3.20 -27.72 29.39
CA VAL A 274 -3.94 -28.99 29.38
C VAL A 274 -4.51 -29.22 30.77
N PRO A 275 -5.85 -29.30 30.93
CA PRO A 275 -6.45 -29.64 32.21
C PRO A 275 -6.06 -31.07 32.58
N ARG A 276 -5.44 -31.26 33.75
CA ARG A 276 -5.16 -32.60 34.28
C ARG A 276 -6.42 -33.10 34.99
N ILE A 277 -7.03 -34.16 34.46
CA ILE A 277 -8.03 -34.92 35.23
C ILE A 277 -7.24 -35.76 36.24
N GLN A 278 -7.17 -35.29 37.48
CA GLN A 278 -6.81 -36.14 38.61
C GLN A 278 -8.10 -36.53 39.32
N GLU A 279 -8.34 -37.83 39.44
CA GLU A 279 -9.29 -38.35 40.40
C GLU A 279 -8.77 -38.01 41.79
N GLU A 280 -9.63 -37.37 42.58
CA GLU A 280 -9.49 -37.01 44.00
C GLU A 280 -8.85 -35.65 44.33
N GLU A 281 -9.61 -34.92 45.17
CA GLU A 281 -9.51 -33.54 45.61
C GLU A 281 -8.10 -33.13 46.11
N LYS A 282 -7.38 -32.30 45.34
CA LYS A 282 -6.50 -31.20 45.81
C LYS A 282 -5.90 -30.41 44.63
N GLU A 283 -5.96 -29.08 44.73
CA GLU A 283 -5.34 -28.02 43.91
C GLU A 283 -5.28 -28.20 42.36
N LYS A 284 -6.03 -27.35 41.66
CA LYS A 284 -5.93 -27.16 40.20
C LYS A 284 -4.65 -26.39 39.86
N ASP A 285 -3.53 -27.06 39.79
CA ASP A 285 -2.35 -26.52 39.10
C ASP A 285 -2.49 -26.82 37.61
N ASP A 286 -2.81 -25.79 36.82
CA ASP A 286 -2.74 -25.85 35.36
C ASP A 286 -1.28 -26.01 34.95
N VAL A 287 -0.93 -27.19 34.40
CA VAL A 287 0.42 -27.40 33.85
C VAL A 287 0.46 -26.82 32.45
N GLU A 288 1.16 -25.69 32.29
CA GLU A 288 1.46 -25.14 30.96
C GLU A 288 2.38 -26.09 30.19
N MET A 289 1.87 -26.67 29.09
CA MET A 289 2.70 -27.41 28.15
C MET A 289 3.09 -26.50 26.99
N ILE A 290 4.37 -26.11 26.95
CA ILE A 290 4.94 -25.34 25.85
C ILE A 290 5.24 -26.29 24.68
N ARG A 291 4.48 -26.18 23.57
CA ARG A 291 4.75 -26.91 22.32
C ARG A 291 5.30 -25.95 21.27
N LYS A 292 6.48 -26.25 20.73
CA LYS A 292 7.02 -25.53 19.58
C LYS A 292 6.36 -26.05 18.30
N THR A 293 5.58 -25.23 17.60
CA THR A 293 4.92 -25.58 16.34
C THR A 293 5.34 -24.62 15.24
N THR A 294 5.72 -25.15 14.09
CA THR A 294 6.06 -24.32 12.92
C THR A 294 4.76 -23.89 12.23
N ILE A 295 4.52 -22.59 12.12
CA ILE A 295 3.45 -22.09 11.25
C ILE A 295 3.89 -22.35 9.81
N LYS A 296 3.01 -23.00 9.04
CA LYS A 296 3.27 -23.29 7.62
C LYS A 296 3.48 -22.00 6.84
N ARG A 297 4.40 -22.05 5.90
CA ARG A 297 4.65 -20.98 4.93
C ARG A 297 3.36 -20.71 4.14
N VAL A 298 3.05 -19.45 3.88
CA VAL A 298 2.01 -19.07 2.93
C VAL A 298 2.52 -19.32 1.51
N ASP A 299 1.83 -20.18 0.76
CA ASP A 299 2.29 -20.63 -0.56
C ASP A 299 1.62 -19.93 -1.73
N ARG A 300 0.39 -19.44 -1.55
CA ARG A 300 -0.36 -18.73 -2.59
C ARG A 300 -0.85 -17.39 -2.07
N VAL A 301 -0.18 -16.31 -2.47
CA VAL A 301 -0.57 -14.92 -2.18
C VAL A 301 -1.16 -14.24 -3.41
N LEU A 302 -2.40 -13.76 -3.32
CA LEU A 302 -3.01 -12.94 -4.37
C LEU A 302 -2.71 -11.48 -4.05
N TYR A 303 -1.99 -10.80 -4.93
CA TYR A 303 -1.85 -9.35 -4.89
C TYR A 303 -2.84 -8.72 -5.86
N LEU A 304 -3.78 -7.93 -5.35
CA LEU A 304 -4.79 -7.22 -6.12
C LEU A 304 -4.58 -5.72 -5.99
N ASP A 305 -4.45 -5.04 -7.12
CA ASP A 305 -4.10 -3.62 -7.19
C ASP A 305 -5.26 -2.81 -7.81
N PHE A 306 -5.81 -1.88 -7.02
CA PHE A 306 -6.89 -0.98 -7.41
C PHE A 306 -6.43 0.48 -7.61
N ASP A 307 -5.14 0.76 -7.49
CA ASP A 307 -4.59 2.07 -7.84
C ASP A 307 -4.89 2.42 -9.30
N LEU A 308 -5.01 3.72 -9.59
CA LEU A 308 -5.12 4.17 -10.97
C LEU A 308 -3.90 3.75 -11.81
N HIS A 309 -2.72 3.71 -11.19
CA HIS A 309 -1.46 3.40 -11.85
C HIS A 309 -1.16 1.91 -11.82
N TRP A 310 -0.48 1.44 -12.86
CA TRP A 310 -0.05 0.04 -12.93
C TRP A 310 0.96 -0.28 -11.82
N GLY A 311 0.70 -1.32 -11.03
CA GLY A 311 1.53 -1.83 -9.92
C GLY A 311 2.84 -2.51 -10.36
N ASP A 312 3.59 -1.83 -11.20
CA ASP A 312 4.75 -2.32 -11.95
C ASP A 312 5.92 -2.79 -11.07
N GLY A 313 6.17 -2.18 -9.92
CA GLY A 313 7.25 -2.60 -9.01
C GLY A 313 6.96 -3.93 -8.32
N VAL A 314 5.70 -4.16 -7.93
CA VAL A 314 5.24 -5.43 -7.33
C VAL A 314 5.21 -6.53 -8.38
N GLU A 315 4.69 -6.21 -9.57
CA GLU A 315 4.72 -7.10 -10.72
C GLU A 315 6.15 -7.54 -11.06
N GLU A 316 7.08 -6.59 -11.24
CA GLU A 316 8.48 -6.88 -11.55
C GLU A 316 9.13 -7.78 -10.48
N ALA A 317 8.83 -7.54 -9.20
CA ALA A 317 9.40 -8.30 -8.09
C ALA A 317 8.98 -9.77 -8.09
N PHE A 318 7.76 -10.07 -8.56
CA PHE A 318 7.17 -11.41 -8.51
C PHE A 318 6.98 -12.07 -9.89
N HIS A 319 7.37 -11.41 -10.97
CA HIS A 319 7.23 -11.89 -12.34
C HIS A 319 7.80 -13.32 -12.58
N SER A 320 8.82 -13.73 -11.82
CA SER A 320 9.45 -15.05 -11.95
C SER A 320 8.96 -16.11 -10.95
N THR A 321 7.94 -15.82 -10.13
CA THR A 321 7.39 -16.79 -9.17
C THR A 321 5.98 -17.22 -9.52
N SER A 322 5.68 -18.50 -9.33
CA SER A 322 4.32 -19.06 -9.48
C SER A 322 3.47 -18.96 -8.21
N ASN A 323 4.06 -18.52 -7.09
CA ASN A 323 3.43 -18.50 -5.78
C ASN A 323 2.70 -17.18 -5.47
N VAL A 324 3.00 -16.13 -6.22
CA VAL A 324 2.38 -14.83 -6.07
C VAL A 324 1.69 -14.52 -7.38
N LEU A 325 0.38 -14.33 -7.33
CA LEU A 325 -0.39 -13.87 -8.49
C LEU A 325 -0.58 -12.36 -8.34
N THR A 326 0.00 -11.59 -9.25
CA THR A 326 -0.17 -10.13 -9.29
C THR A 326 -1.24 -9.79 -10.32
N LEU A 327 -2.32 -9.14 -9.87
CA LEU A 327 -3.39 -8.66 -10.72
C LEU A 327 -3.58 -7.16 -10.52
N SER A 328 -3.28 -6.37 -11.55
CA SER A 328 -3.46 -4.92 -11.52
C SER A 328 -4.58 -4.49 -12.46
N ILE A 329 -5.52 -3.71 -11.94
CA ILE A 329 -6.48 -2.94 -12.72
C ILE A 329 -5.96 -1.51 -12.73
N HIS A 330 -5.77 -0.92 -13.91
CA HIS A 330 -5.14 0.41 -14.00
C HIS A 330 -5.53 1.12 -15.29
N HIS A 331 -5.30 2.43 -15.33
CA HIS A 331 -5.39 3.15 -16.59
C HIS A 331 -4.15 2.90 -17.45
N TYR A 332 -4.36 2.69 -18.76
CA TYR A 332 -3.27 2.63 -19.72
C TYR A 332 -3.51 3.56 -20.90
N ALA A 333 -2.57 4.47 -21.13
CA ALA A 333 -2.47 5.28 -22.32
C ALA A 333 -1.00 5.61 -22.63
N PRO A 334 -0.64 5.86 -23.90
CA PRO A 334 0.70 6.33 -24.24
C PRO A 334 1.08 7.60 -23.45
N GLY A 335 2.16 7.51 -22.68
CA GLY A 335 2.65 8.62 -21.84
C GLY A 335 2.02 8.70 -20.45
N PHE A 336 1.05 7.84 -20.12
CA PHE A 336 0.56 7.70 -18.75
C PHE A 336 1.57 6.92 -17.90
N PHE A 337 1.74 7.33 -16.65
CA PHE A 337 2.71 6.73 -15.73
C PHE A 337 2.18 5.38 -15.19
N PRO A 338 3.05 4.40 -14.90
CA PRO A 338 4.48 4.34 -15.22
C PRO A 338 4.69 4.17 -16.73
N CYS A 339 5.57 5.02 -17.29
CA CYS A 339 5.85 5.03 -18.71
C CYS A 339 6.58 3.75 -19.12
N TYR A 340 5.86 2.80 -19.71
CA TYR A 340 6.46 1.60 -20.27
C TYR A 340 7.27 1.93 -21.53
N ALA A 341 8.58 1.74 -21.46
CA ALA A 341 9.45 1.82 -22.63
C ALA A 341 9.61 0.42 -23.25
N ALA A 342 9.08 0.22 -24.46
CA ALA A 342 9.15 -1.06 -25.18
C ALA A 342 10.60 -1.57 -25.41
N SER A 343 11.61 -0.70 -25.30
CA SER A 343 13.03 -1.08 -25.37
C SER A 343 13.62 -1.59 -24.06
N ALA A 344 12.90 -1.54 -22.94
CA ALA A 344 13.45 -1.82 -21.61
C ALA A 344 13.80 -3.30 -21.43
N ASN A 345 12.95 -4.22 -21.91
CA ASN A 345 13.26 -5.62 -22.20
C ASN A 345 11.96 -6.30 -22.73
N PRO A 346 11.65 -6.22 -24.03
CA PRO A 346 10.35 -6.66 -24.56
C PRO A 346 10.10 -8.17 -24.43
N GLU A 347 11.16 -8.97 -24.23
CA GLU A 347 11.06 -10.40 -23.96
C GLU A 347 10.75 -10.71 -22.48
N ARG A 348 10.99 -9.76 -21.58
CA ARG A 348 10.84 -9.96 -20.13
C ARG A 348 9.53 -9.41 -19.59
N PHE A 349 9.02 -8.30 -20.11
CA PHE A 349 7.77 -7.70 -19.62
C PHE A 349 6.86 -7.37 -20.79
N THR A 350 5.63 -7.87 -20.79
CA THR A 350 4.61 -7.41 -21.73
C THR A 350 4.23 -5.96 -21.43
N PRO A 351 3.79 -5.17 -22.43
CA PRO A 351 3.26 -3.84 -22.16
C PRO A 351 2.07 -3.94 -21.19
N PRO A 352 1.92 -3.02 -20.23
CA PRO A 352 0.80 -3.04 -19.27
C PRO A 352 -0.58 -2.88 -19.93
N GLY A 353 -0.61 -2.31 -21.13
CA GLY A 353 -1.81 -2.27 -21.99
C GLY A 353 -2.18 -3.60 -22.66
N SER A 354 -1.41 -4.69 -22.45
CA SER A 354 -1.70 -6.00 -23.02
C SER A 354 -2.55 -6.83 -22.06
N LEU A 355 -3.67 -7.35 -22.56
CA LEU A 355 -4.47 -8.36 -21.86
C LEU A 355 -3.81 -9.74 -21.83
N LYS A 356 -2.84 -10.00 -22.71
CA LYS A 356 -2.13 -11.29 -22.73
C LYS A 356 -1.19 -11.37 -21.55
N SER A 357 -1.31 -12.42 -20.73
CA SER A 357 -0.28 -12.74 -19.72
C SER A 357 1.07 -12.85 -20.41
N ASP A 358 2.07 -12.20 -19.83
CA ASP A 358 3.45 -12.51 -20.07
C ASP A 358 3.74 -14.00 -19.82
N ALA A 359 4.69 -14.53 -20.59
CA ALA A 359 5.36 -15.79 -20.27
C ALA A 359 6.32 -15.60 -19.08
N GLY A 360 5.90 -14.89 -18.03
CA GLY A 360 6.50 -14.99 -16.71
C GLY A 360 6.37 -16.43 -16.21
N ALA A 361 7.19 -16.84 -15.25
CA ALA A 361 7.23 -18.23 -14.81
C ALA A 361 5.87 -18.65 -14.19
N GLY A 362 5.01 -19.26 -15.01
CA GLY A 362 3.71 -19.79 -14.62
C GLY A 362 2.49 -18.90 -14.89
N SER A 363 2.58 -17.85 -15.72
CA SER A 363 1.45 -16.98 -16.12
C SER A 363 0.69 -16.39 -14.91
N ARG A 364 1.43 -15.82 -13.95
CA ARG A 364 0.89 -15.28 -12.68
C ARG A 364 0.89 -13.76 -12.59
N THR A 365 1.23 -13.10 -13.67
CA THR A 365 1.21 -11.65 -13.80
C THR A 365 0.12 -11.28 -14.78
N LEU A 366 -0.91 -10.60 -14.29
CA LEU A 366 -2.13 -10.30 -15.03
C LEU A 366 -2.47 -8.82 -14.91
N ASN A 367 -2.90 -8.25 -16.03
CA ASN A 367 -3.17 -6.82 -16.16
C ASN A 367 -4.53 -6.59 -16.82
N ILE A 368 -5.29 -5.64 -16.27
CA ILE A 368 -6.58 -5.19 -16.80
C ILE A 368 -6.48 -3.68 -17.07
N PRO A 369 -6.04 -3.28 -18.27
CA PRO A 369 -6.00 -1.88 -18.67
C PRO A 369 -7.43 -1.38 -18.94
N LEU A 370 -7.80 -0.28 -18.29
CA LEU A 370 -9.08 0.42 -18.50
C LEU A 370 -8.85 1.82 -19.06
N GLY A 371 -9.82 2.30 -19.82
CA GLY A 371 -9.82 3.62 -20.43
C GLY A 371 -10.12 4.76 -19.45
N ILE A 372 -10.22 5.96 -20.00
CA ILE A 372 -10.63 7.18 -19.29
C ILE A 372 -12.11 7.03 -18.88
N GLY A 373 -12.46 7.58 -17.72
CA GLY A 373 -13.84 7.65 -17.24
C GLY A 373 -14.38 6.34 -16.69
N THR A 374 -13.54 5.35 -16.40
CA THR A 374 -13.94 4.09 -15.74
C THR A 374 -14.90 4.38 -14.59
N SER A 375 -16.09 3.80 -14.68
CA SER A 375 -17.21 3.98 -13.76
C SER A 375 -17.30 2.86 -12.71
N ASP A 376 -18.14 3.08 -11.70
CA ASP A 376 -18.47 2.08 -10.68
C ASP A 376 -18.94 0.75 -11.30
N ASP A 377 -19.80 0.82 -12.32
CA ASP A 377 -20.35 -0.35 -13.02
C ASP A 377 -19.25 -1.12 -13.76
N SER A 378 -18.29 -0.40 -14.36
CA SER A 378 -17.13 -1.00 -15.02
C SER A 378 -16.26 -1.76 -14.03
N LEU A 379 -15.96 -1.17 -12.86
CA LEU A 379 -15.19 -1.88 -11.82
C LEU A 379 -15.97 -3.08 -11.26
N GLU A 380 -17.27 -2.93 -11.01
CA GLU A 380 -18.14 -4.03 -10.53
C GLU A 380 -18.20 -5.19 -11.54
N ARG A 381 -18.27 -4.89 -12.83
CA ARG A 381 -18.21 -5.88 -13.92
C ARG A 381 -16.89 -6.64 -13.92
N ILE A 382 -15.75 -5.95 -13.73
CA ILE A 382 -14.45 -6.60 -13.64
C ILE A 382 -14.34 -7.47 -12.37
N MET A 383 -14.81 -6.96 -11.23
CA MET A 383 -14.80 -7.72 -9.98
C MET A 383 -15.58 -9.03 -10.10
N SER A 384 -16.83 -8.96 -10.56
CA SER A 384 -17.73 -10.11 -10.64
C SER A 384 -17.45 -11.04 -11.82
N GLY A 385 -17.18 -10.49 -13.01
CA GLY A 385 -17.03 -11.27 -14.25
C GLY A 385 -15.61 -11.80 -14.50
N THR A 386 -14.59 -11.20 -13.88
CA THR A 386 -13.20 -11.47 -14.20
C THR A 386 -12.39 -11.92 -12.98
N ILE A 387 -12.45 -11.15 -11.89
CA ILE A 387 -11.62 -11.38 -10.71
C ILE A 387 -12.17 -12.53 -9.88
N GLN A 388 -13.49 -12.59 -9.66
CA GLN A 388 -14.13 -13.65 -8.90
C GLN A 388 -13.82 -15.06 -9.45
N PRO A 389 -14.01 -15.36 -10.76
CA PRO A 389 -13.67 -16.68 -11.30
C PRO A 389 -12.19 -17.02 -11.21
N LEU A 390 -11.31 -16.03 -11.39
CA LEU A 390 -9.86 -16.21 -11.26
C LEU A 390 -9.46 -16.53 -9.82
N PHE A 391 -10.04 -15.81 -8.85
CA PHE A 391 -9.85 -16.08 -7.43
C PHE A 391 -10.28 -17.50 -7.08
N GLU A 392 -11.46 -17.94 -7.52
CA GLU A 392 -11.98 -19.29 -7.25
C GLU A 392 -11.09 -20.37 -7.88
N ALA A 393 -10.63 -20.14 -9.11
CA ALA A 393 -9.76 -21.07 -9.83
C ALA A 393 -8.38 -21.19 -9.18
N TRP A 394 -7.81 -20.08 -8.70
CA TRP A 394 -6.48 -20.10 -8.09
C TRP A 394 -6.50 -20.48 -6.61
N ASP A 395 -7.58 -20.13 -5.92
CA ASP A 395 -7.86 -20.20 -4.49
C ASP A 395 -6.61 -19.88 -3.64
N PRO A 396 -6.31 -18.56 -3.46
CA PRO A 396 -5.22 -18.09 -2.62
C PRO A 396 -5.38 -18.50 -1.15
N GLU A 397 -4.27 -18.51 -0.43
CA GLU A 397 -4.26 -18.63 1.03
C GLU A 397 -4.44 -17.27 1.70
N ILE A 398 -3.91 -16.20 1.12
CA ILE A 398 -4.00 -14.82 1.63
C ILE A 398 -4.17 -13.85 0.45
N VAL A 399 -4.90 -12.76 0.68
CA VAL A 399 -5.06 -11.67 -0.27
C VAL A 399 -4.39 -10.39 0.27
N VAL A 400 -3.55 -9.76 -0.54
CA VAL A 400 -2.98 -8.43 -0.29
C VAL A 400 -3.62 -7.48 -1.29
N VAL A 401 -4.32 -6.46 -0.79
CA VAL A 401 -5.02 -5.49 -1.62
C VAL A 401 -4.35 -4.13 -1.48
N GLN A 402 -3.92 -3.57 -2.59
CA GLN A 402 -3.54 -2.17 -2.68
C GLN A 402 -4.82 -1.38 -2.95
N CYS A 403 -5.13 -0.43 -2.05
CA CYS A 403 -6.34 0.38 -2.09
C CYS A 403 -6.00 1.83 -2.47
N GLY A 404 -5.26 2.02 -3.55
CA GLY A 404 -5.00 3.31 -4.17
C GLY A 404 -6.31 3.92 -4.64
N VAL A 405 -6.55 5.16 -4.21
CA VAL A 405 -7.83 5.87 -4.40
C VAL A 405 -7.70 7.10 -5.29
N ASP A 406 -6.63 7.17 -6.07
CA ASP A 406 -6.44 8.17 -7.13
C ASP A 406 -7.30 7.93 -8.37
N GLY A 407 -8.03 6.81 -8.41
CA GLY A 407 -9.13 6.58 -9.35
C GLY A 407 -10.44 7.27 -8.98
N LEU A 408 -10.56 7.84 -7.77
CA LEU A 408 -11.77 8.53 -7.32
C LEU A 408 -12.04 9.79 -8.15
N ALA A 409 -13.33 10.06 -8.39
CA ALA A 409 -13.76 11.33 -8.92
C ALA A 409 -13.30 12.49 -8.03
N GLY A 410 -12.74 13.54 -8.66
CA GLY A 410 -12.18 14.69 -7.96
C GLY A 410 -10.74 14.50 -7.47
N ASP A 411 -10.10 13.36 -7.77
CA ASP A 411 -8.65 13.24 -7.65
C ASP A 411 -7.92 14.12 -8.69
N PRO A 412 -6.80 14.79 -8.35
CA PRO A 412 -5.98 15.55 -9.29
C PRO A 412 -5.52 14.79 -10.53
N MET A 413 -5.42 13.45 -10.49
CA MET A 413 -5.11 12.66 -11.69
C MET A 413 -6.20 12.79 -12.77
N ALA A 414 -7.46 12.94 -12.36
CA ALA A 414 -8.60 13.23 -13.23
C ALA A 414 -8.72 12.30 -14.46
N VAL A 415 -8.51 10.99 -14.26
CA VAL A 415 -8.55 9.98 -15.34
C VAL A 415 -9.76 9.05 -15.23
N TRP A 416 -10.04 8.53 -14.04
CA TRP A 416 -11.21 7.68 -13.77
C TRP A 416 -12.31 8.47 -13.09
N ASN A 417 -13.49 7.85 -12.98
CA ASN A 417 -14.69 8.47 -12.45
C ASN A 417 -15.35 7.63 -11.35
N LEU A 418 -14.53 6.97 -10.53
CA LEU A 418 -15.02 6.07 -9.49
C LEU A 418 -15.59 6.87 -8.30
N SER A 419 -16.69 6.39 -7.75
CA SER A 419 -17.17 6.82 -6.45
C SER A 419 -16.53 6.00 -5.32
N ALA A 420 -16.68 6.44 -4.07
CA ALA A 420 -16.30 5.62 -2.92
C ALA A 420 -17.08 4.28 -2.86
N ALA A 421 -18.27 4.20 -3.49
CA ALA A 421 -19.06 2.99 -3.52
C ALA A 421 -18.40 1.87 -4.34
N ALA A 422 -17.65 2.21 -5.39
CA ALA A 422 -16.90 1.23 -6.19
C ALA A 422 -15.87 0.48 -5.32
N TYR A 423 -15.06 1.22 -4.57
CA TYR A 423 -14.06 0.67 -3.64
C TYR A 423 -14.72 -0.12 -2.50
N VAL A 424 -15.80 0.40 -1.92
CA VAL A 424 -16.57 -0.33 -0.87
C VAL A 424 -17.07 -1.67 -1.39
N LYS A 425 -17.71 -1.72 -2.56
CA LYS A 425 -18.20 -2.98 -3.17
C LYS A 425 -17.05 -3.94 -3.50
N ALA A 426 -15.93 -3.42 -4.00
CA ALA A 426 -14.75 -4.21 -4.29
C ALA A 426 -14.19 -4.89 -3.03
N ILE A 427 -14.01 -4.13 -1.94
CA ILE A 427 -13.53 -4.68 -0.66
C ILE A 427 -14.56 -5.61 -0.02
N GLN A 428 -15.87 -5.32 -0.10
CA GLN A 428 -16.91 -6.26 0.35
C GLN A 428 -16.81 -7.60 -0.40
N SER A 429 -16.54 -7.57 -1.71
CA SER A 429 -16.33 -8.77 -2.51
C SER A 429 -15.07 -9.53 -2.05
N VAL A 430 -13.96 -8.83 -1.85
CA VAL A 430 -12.71 -9.45 -1.34
C VAL A 430 -12.92 -10.08 0.03
N LEU A 431 -13.60 -9.41 0.96
CA LEU A 431 -13.87 -9.95 2.29
C LEU A 431 -14.82 -11.16 2.25
N SER A 432 -15.74 -11.23 1.29
CA SER A 432 -16.64 -12.36 1.10
C SER A 432 -15.93 -13.67 0.75
N TRP A 433 -14.68 -13.58 0.27
CA TRP A 433 -13.85 -14.73 -0.05
C TRP A 433 -13.34 -15.51 1.17
N ASN A 434 -13.50 -14.96 2.38
CA ASN A 434 -13.15 -15.61 3.64
C ASN A 434 -11.68 -16.05 3.74
N LYS A 435 -10.80 -15.20 3.21
CA LYS A 435 -9.34 -15.34 3.35
C LYS A 435 -8.81 -14.27 4.29
N PRO A 436 -7.64 -14.48 4.94
CA PRO A 436 -6.92 -13.40 5.58
C PRO A 436 -6.59 -12.30 4.56
N VAL A 437 -6.81 -11.04 4.94
CA VAL A 437 -6.65 -9.89 4.04
C VAL A 437 -5.72 -8.83 4.63
N LEU A 438 -4.72 -8.42 3.86
CA LEU A 438 -3.92 -7.23 4.11
C LEU A 438 -4.42 -6.09 3.21
N LEU A 439 -4.91 -5.00 3.80
CA LEU A 439 -5.24 -3.77 3.09
C LEU A 439 -4.12 -2.74 3.25
N LEU A 440 -3.60 -2.28 2.12
CA LEU A 440 -2.61 -1.20 2.05
C LEU A 440 -3.25 0.03 1.41
N GLY A 441 -2.67 1.20 1.64
CA GLY A 441 -3.06 2.42 0.96
C GLY A 441 -2.59 2.45 -0.50
N GLY A 442 -1.95 3.56 -0.88
CA GLY A 442 -1.50 3.79 -2.25
C GLY A 442 -1.53 5.25 -2.67
N GLY A 443 -1.78 5.46 -3.96
CA GLY A 443 -2.19 6.72 -4.56
C GLY A 443 -3.49 7.28 -3.98
N GLY A 444 -3.77 8.54 -4.25
CA GLY A 444 -4.90 9.29 -3.70
C GLY A 444 -4.44 10.68 -3.28
N TYR A 445 -4.52 11.61 -4.22
CA TYR A 445 -3.93 12.95 -4.15
C TYR A 445 -4.96 14.03 -3.79
N ASN A 446 -6.24 13.68 -3.78
CA ASN A 446 -7.24 14.37 -2.96
C ASN A 446 -7.25 13.74 -1.54
N SER A 447 -6.52 14.35 -0.61
CA SER A 447 -6.29 13.79 0.73
C SER A 447 -7.59 13.60 1.52
N GLU A 448 -8.55 14.51 1.35
CA GLU A 448 -9.85 14.49 2.01
C GLU A 448 -10.70 13.32 1.52
N ASN A 449 -10.73 13.08 0.19
CA ASN A 449 -11.44 11.94 -0.38
C ASN A 449 -10.76 10.61 -0.07
N ALA A 450 -9.43 10.59 -0.01
CA ALA A 450 -8.69 9.41 0.43
C ALA A 450 -9.06 9.02 1.86
N ALA A 451 -9.12 9.98 2.78
CA ALA A 451 -9.54 9.73 4.16
C ALA A 451 -10.99 9.27 4.27
N ARG A 452 -11.92 9.88 3.51
CA ARG A 452 -13.31 9.42 3.43
C ARG A 452 -13.39 7.96 3.00
N CYS A 453 -12.74 7.63 1.88
CA CYS A 453 -12.79 6.28 1.30
C CYS A 453 -12.15 5.25 2.25
N TRP A 454 -10.94 5.47 2.73
CA TRP A 454 -10.27 4.52 3.64
C TRP A 454 -10.97 4.37 5.00
N SER A 455 -11.67 5.40 5.48
CA SER A 455 -12.54 5.28 6.66
C SER A 455 -13.76 4.40 6.38
N LEU A 456 -14.39 4.54 5.20
CA LEU A 456 -15.46 3.64 4.77
C LEU A 456 -14.98 2.19 4.63
N LEU A 457 -13.80 1.97 4.03
CA LEU A 457 -13.20 0.63 3.91
C LEU A 457 -12.90 0.03 5.30
N THR A 458 -12.39 0.83 6.23
CA THR A 458 -12.18 0.41 7.62
C THR A 458 -13.50 0.01 8.28
N ALA A 459 -14.58 0.78 8.08
CA ALA A 459 -15.92 0.45 8.58
C ALA A 459 -16.47 -0.84 7.95
N VAL A 460 -16.18 -1.11 6.66
CA VAL A 460 -16.53 -2.36 5.98
C VAL A 460 -15.82 -3.55 6.66
N CYS A 461 -14.52 -3.45 6.93
CA CYS A 461 -13.76 -4.51 7.63
C CYS A 461 -14.32 -4.82 9.03
N LEU A 462 -14.85 -3.81 9.72
CA LEU A 462 -15.46 -3.96 11.04
C LEU A 462 -16.91 -4.45 11.00
N GLY A 463 -17.52 -4.57 9.82
CA GLY A 463 -18.93 -4.91 9.66
C GLY A 463 -19.88 -3.79 10.13
N ARG A 464 -19.41 -2.54 10.16
CA ARG A 464 -20.17 -1.36 10.59
C ARG A 464 -20.74 -0.55 9.42
N PHE A 465 -20.29 -0.84 8.20
CA PHE A 465 -20.79 -0.18 7.00
C PHE A 465 -22.15 -0.74 6.53
N HIS A 466 -23.11 0.13 6.24
CA HIS A 466 -24.41 -0.21 5.66
C HIS A 466 -24.77 0.74 4.52
N SER A 467 -25.33 0.20 3.43
CA SER A 467 -25.86 1.01 2.33
C SER A 467 -27.36 1.23 2.49
N ASN A 468 -27.80 2.50 2.49
CA ASN A 468 -29.21 2.88 2.65
C ASN A 468 -30.13 2.47 1.47
N GLY A 469 -29.64 1.65 0.52
CA GLY A 469 -30.30 1.37 -0.77
C GLY A 469 -30.79 -0.05 -1.02
N SER A 470 -30.52 -1.04 -0.15
CA SER A 470 -30.81 -2.46 -0.46
C SER A 470 -32.06 -3.07 0.19
N GLU A 471 -32.75 -2.39 1.10
CA GLU A 471 -33.82 -3.04 1.89
C GLU A 471 -35.24 -2.94 1.32
N ARG A 472 -35.46 -2.35 0.14
CA ARG A 472 -36.84 -2.21 -0.40
C ARG A 472 -37.35 -3.34 -1.28
N ASN A 473 -36.59 -4.39 -1.62
CA ASN A 473 -37.13 -5.47 -2.47
C ASN A 473 -36.34 -6.80 -2.47
N ARG A 474 -35.97 -7.34 -1.29
CA ARG A 474 -35.55 -8.75 -1.20
C ARG A 474 -36.25 -9.44 -0.03
N SER A 475 -37.11 -10.41 -0.36
CA SER A 475 -37.51 -11.46 0.56
C SER A 475 -36.26 -12.16 1.12
N PRO A 476 -36.27 -12.62 2.39
CA PRO A 476 -35.08 -13.14 3.04
C PRO A 476 -34.68 -14.48 2.43
N THR A 477 -33.76 -14.45 1.47
CA THR A 477 -32.96 -15.62 1.09
C THR A 477 -31.65 -15.54 1.85
N GLU A 478 -31.37 -16.58 2.65
CA GLU A 478 -30.16 -16.79 3.44
C GLU A 478 -28.89 -16.59 2.61
N ALA A 479 -28.34 -15.38 2.63
CA ALA A 479 -26.94 -15.11 2.31
C ALA A 479 -26.29 -14.56 3.58
N SER A 480 -26.15 -15.43 4.57
CA SER A 480 -25.32 -15.14 5.74
C SER A 480 -23.89 -14.94 5.25
N LEU A 481 -23.35 -13.74 5.43
CA LEU A 481 -21.91 -13.46 5.35
C LEU A 481 -21.20 -14.47 6.27
N LYS A 482 -20.68 -15.55 5.69
CA LYS A 482 -19.77 -16.45 6.41
C LYS A 482 -18.46 -15.68 6.55
N GLN A 483 -17.82 -15.80 7.70
CA GLN A 483 -16.68 -15.00 8.16
C GLN A 483 -15.34 -15.72 7.87
N PRO A 484 -14.22 -14.96 7.74
CA PRO A 484 -12.91 -15.53 7.44
C PRO A 484 -12.44 -16.43 8.59
N VAL A 485 -11.84 -17.56 8.22
CA VAL A 485 -11.42 -18.60 9.16
C VAL A 485 -9.91 -18.47 9.43
N PRO A 486 -9.46 -18.42 10.69
CA PRO A 486 -8.04 -18.44 11.04
C PRO A 486 -7.36 -19.74 10.58
N LEU A 487 -6.05 -19.69 10.33
CA LEU A 487 -5.22 -20.85 9.92
C LEU A 487 -5.01 -21.91 11.02
N THR A 488 -5.68 -21.80 12.16
CA THR A 488 -5.55 -22.71 13.31
C THR A 488 -6.90 -22.90 14.01
N GLU A 489 -7.56 -24.05 13.82
CA GLU A 489 -8.02 -24.99 14.86
C GLU A 489 -9.14 -25.96 14.42
N HIS A 490 -9.16 -27.12 15.06
CA HIS A 490 -10.07 -28.26 14.86
C HIS A 490 -11.26 -28.23 15.83
N GLU A 491 -12.39 -28.76 15.33
CA GLU A 491 -13.74 -28.89 15.89
C GLU A 491 -13.86 -29.19 17.40
N ARG A 492 -14.74 -28.46 18.11
CA ARG A 492 -15.36 -28.90 19.37
C ARG A 492 -16.83 -28.49 19.49
N ASP A 493 -17.56 -29.32 20.24
CA ASP A 493 -19.00 -29.59 20.23
C ASP A 493 -19.88 -28.55 20.95
N SER A 494 -21.15 -28.45 20.51
CA SER A 494 -22.09 -27.37 20.82
C SER A 494 -23.29 -27.84 21.67
N SER A 495 -23.61 -27.14 22.77
CA SER A 495 -25.01 -26.96 23.20
C SER A 495 -25.14 -25.84 24.25
N LYS A 496 -26.22 -25.04 24.10
CA LYS A 496 -26.78 -23.98 24.97
C LYS A 496 -26.47 -22.54 24.54
N ASP A 497 -27.25 -21.95 23.62
CA ASP A 497 -27.36 -20.48 23.55
C ASP A 497 -28.60 -19.89 22.83
N ALA A 498 -29.75 -20.56 22.90
CA ALA A 498 -30.99 -20.08 22.22
C ALA A 498 -31.75 -18.94 22.94
N LYS A 499 -31.14 -18.19 23.87
CA LYS A 499 -31.83 -17.15 24.65
C LYS A 499 -31.27 -15.73 24.56
N ARG A 500 -30.13 -15.51 23.87
CA ARG A 500 -29.53 -14.16 23.72
C ARG A 500 -30.01 -13.37 22.49
N ASP A 501 -30.60 -14.04 21.50
CA ASP A 501 -30.83 -13.47 20.16
C ASP A 501 -31.95 -12.42 20.04
N ARG A 502 -32.76 -12.18 21.09
CA ARG A 502 -33.86 -11.20 21.02
C ARG A 502 -33.50 -9.81 21.58
N GLN A 503 -32.35 -9.66 22.24
CA GLN A 503 -31.93 -8.37 22.80
C GLN A 503 -31.01 -7.58 21.85
N ALA A 504 -30.36 -8.23 20.87
CA ALA A 504 -29.37 -7.64 19.97
C ALA A 504 -29.95 -6.87 18.76
N ALA A 505 -31.25 -7.04 18.47
CA ALA A 505 -31.89 -6.39 17.31
C ALA A 505 -32.26 -4.91 17.55
N ALA A 506 -32.01 -4.37 18.75
CA ALA A 506 -32.36 -3.00 19.13
C ALA A 506 -31.14 -2.09 19.41
N THR A 507 -29.92 -2.58 19.22
CA THR A 507 -28.69 -1.78 19.37
C THR A 507 -28.46 -0.89 18.15
N SER A 508 -29.09 0.29 18.22
CA SER A 508 -28.62 1.62 17.81
C SER A 508 -28.24 1.88 16.34
N LEU A 509 -29.14 2.61 15.65
CA LEU A 509 -28.89 3.36 14.40
C LEU A 509 -27.67 4.32 14.45
N LEU A 510 -27.06 4.56 15.63
CA LEU A 510 -25.86 5.39 15.82
C LEU A 510 -24.54 4.61 15.70
N ASP A 511 -24.57 3.28 15.50
CA ASP A 511 -23.36 2.46 15.30
C ASP A 511 -23.07 2.15 13.82
N THR A 512 -23.98 2.60 12.95
CA THR A 512 -23.95 2.33 11.51
C THR A 512 -23.25 3.46 10.75
N ILE A 513 -22.23 3.09 9.97
CA ILE A 513 -21.55 4.00 9.04
C ILE A 513 -22.13 3.80 7.63
N SER A 514 -22.40 4.88 6.94
CA SER A 514 -22.90 4.90 5.56
C SER A 514 -22.24 6.06 4.79
N TYR A 515 -22.54 6.19 3.50
CA TYR A 515 -22.07 7.33 2.71
C TYR A 515 -22.61 8.68 3.24
N ASP A 516 -23.80 8.67 3.84
CA ASP A 516 -24.45 9.88 4.38
C ASP A 516 -24.03 10.20 5.81
N THR A 517 -23.18 9.36 6.43
CA THR A 517 -22.68 9.61 7.78
C THR A 517 -21.95 10.95 7.83
N ALA A 518 -22.42 11.83 8.73
CA ALA A 518 -21.81 13.11 8.98
C ALA A 518 -20.41 12.92 9.57
N ILE A 519 -19.44 13.69 9.08
CA ILE A 519 -18.07 13.68 9.58
C ILE A 519 -18.07 14.38 10.94
N PRO A 520 -17.60 13.70 12.02
CA PRO A 520 -17.53 14.28 13.35
C PRO A 520 -16.62 15.50 13.40
N ASP A 521 -16.95 16.46 14.26
CA ASP A 521 -16.12 17.65 14.45
C ASP A 521 -14.73 17.29 15.01
N HIS A 522 -13.69 17.86 14.40
CA HIS A 522 -12.28 17.67 14.74
C HIS A 522 -11.42 18.69 13.99
N LYS A 523 -10.11 18.72 14.25
CA LYS A 523 -9.19 19.73 13.67
C LYS A 523 -9.26 19.85 12.15
N PHE A 524 -9.47 18.76 11.43
CA PHE A 524 -9.53 18.75 9.96
C PHE A 524 -10.95 18.88 9.41
N TRP A 525 -11.97 18.97 10.26
CA TRP A 525 -13.39 19.06 9.86
C TRP A 525 -13.66 20.11 8.76
N PRO A 526 -13.10 21.33 8.80
CA PRO A 526 -13.33 22.34 7.76
C PRO A 526 -12.90 21.91 6.34
N LYS A 527 -11.97 20.96 6.22
CA LYS A 527 -11.49 20.46 4.92
C LYS A 527 -12.53 19.63 4.17
N TYR A 528 -13.52 19.09 4.87
CA TYR A 528 -14.54 18.22 4.28
C TYR A 528 -15.75 18.98 3.71
N ALA A 529 -15.65 20.30 3.60
CA ALA A 529 -16.64 21.11 2.89
C ALA A 529 -16.82 20.65 1.43
N PRO A 530 -17.99 20.91 0.82
CA PRO A 530 -19.18 21.51 1.43
C PRO A 530 -20.13 20.48 2.06
N THR A 531 -19.91 19.17 1.83
CA THR A 531 -20.88 18.13 2.19
C THR A 531 -20.76 17.70 3.64
N TYR A 532 -19.54 17.69 4.21
CA TYR A 532 -19.26 17.18 5.55
C TYR A 532 -19.79 15.75 5.80
N THR A 533 -19.89 14.94 4.75
CA THR A 533 -20.27 13.52 4.80
C THR A 533 -19.16 12.63 4.24
N LEU A 534 -19.23 11.32 4.50
CA LEU A 534 -18.25 10.34 4.03
C LEU A 534 -18.36 9.98 2.54
N GLY A 535 -19.51 10.23 1.91
CA GLY A 535 -19.72 9.93 0.50
C GLY A 535 -18.77 10.71 -0.41
N VAL A 536 -18.23 10.01 -1.40
CA VAL A 536 -17.55 10.60 -2.56
C VAL A 536 -18.32 10.13 -3.79
N PRO A 537 -19.20 10.95 -4.37
CA PRO A 537 -19.98 10.55 -5.54
C PRO A 537 -19.10 10.52 -6.80
N ALA A 538 -19.51 9.74 -7.79
CA ALA A 538 -18.95 9.83 -9.13
C ALA A 538 -19.24 11.22 -9.74
N GLY A 539 -18.36 11.69 -10.62
CA GLY A 539 -18.56 12.89 -11.43
C GLY A 539 -19.30 12.59 -12.73
N GLU A 540 -19.24 13.53 -13.67
CA GLU A 540 -19.95 13.46 -14.97
C GLU A 540 -19.09 12.93 -16.13
N MET A 541 -17.89 12.43 -15.84
CA MET A 541 -16.99 11.93 -16.89
C MET A 541 -17.58 10.66 -17.53
N ILE A 542 -17.60 10.64 -18.86
CA ILE A 542 -18.13 9.53 -19.66
C ILE A 542 -17.13 8.37 -19.65
N ASP A 543 -17.64 7.18 -19.36
CA ASP A 543 -16.87 5.93 -19.44
C ASP A 543 -16.55 5.58 -20.89
N GLN A 544 -15.26 5.54 -21.24
CA GLN A 544 -14.78 5.24 -22.59
C GLN A 544 -14.54 3.73 -22.81
N ASN A 545 -14.74 2.90 -21.79
CA ASN A 545 -14.63 1.45 -21.91
C ASN A 545 -15.87 0.89 -22.61
N ASN A 546 -15.71 0.39 -23.83
CA ASN A 546 -16.81 -0.17 -24.61
C ASN A 546 -17.01 -1.68 -24.38
N GLU A 547 -18.17 -2.19 -24.79
CA GLU A 547 -18.52 -3.62 -24.65
C GLU A 547 -17.49 -4.56 -25.29
N ALA A 548 -16.96 -4.21 -26.47
CA ALA A 548 -15.97 -5.03 -27.16
C ALA A 548 -14.67 -5.18 -26.34
N HIS A 549 -14.28 -4.13 -25.59
CA HIS A 549 -13.15 -4.19 -24.67
C HIS A 549 -13.42 -5.15 -23.50
N PHE A 550 -14.61 -5.08 -22.90
CA PHE A 550 -14.99 -6.02 -21.83
C PHE A 550 -15.12 -7.46 -22.31
N GLU A 551 -15.62 -7.70 -23.53
CA GLU A 551 -15.63 -9.02 -24.14
C GLU A 551 -14.21 -9.56 -24.35
N ALA A 552 -13.27 -8.71 -24.79
CA ALA A 552 -11.87 -9.09 -24.93
C ALA A 552 -11.22 -9.45 -23.58
N ILE A 553 -11.49 -8.67 -22.52
CA ILE A 553 -11.05 -8.97 -21.15
C ILE A 553 -11.62 -10.32 -20.72
N SER A 554 -12.93 -10.51 -20.81
CA SER A 554 -13.61 -11.73 -20.38
C SER A 554 -13.06 -12.97 -21.08
N LYS A 555 -12.92 -12.91 -22.42
CA LYS A 555 -12.36 -14.01 -23.21
C LYS A 555 -10.94 -14.38 -22.74
N THR A 556 -10.10 -13.37 -22.55
CA THR A 556 -8.70 -13.58 -22.15
C THR A 556 -8.60 -14.16 -20.74
N PHE A 557 -9.40 -13.67 -19.79
CA PHE A 557 -9.38 -14.18 -18.43
C PHE A 557 -10.03 -15.56 -18.28
N ILE A 558 -10.99 -15.93 -19.13
CA ILE A 558 -11.45 -17.32 -19.22
C ILE A 558 -10.29 -18.27 -19.58
N GLU A 559 -9.38 -17.85 -20.47
CA GLU A 559 -8.18 -18.63 -20.80
C GLU A 559 -7.23 -18.70 -19.60
N HIS A 560 -7.00 -17.60 -18.88
CA HIS A 560 -6.20 -17.60 -17.65
C HIS A 560 -6.79 -18.51 -16.57
N VAL A 561 -8.09 -18.46 -16.33
CA VAL A 561 -8.81 -19.34 -15.40
C VAL A 561 -8.57 -20.81 -15.75
N LYS A 562 -8.67 -21.17 -17.02
CA LYS A 562 -8.40 -22.54 -17.49
C LYS A 562 -6.94 -22.96 -17.24
N MET A 563 -5.98 -22.08 -17.56
CA MET A 563 -4.55 -22.37 -17.35
C MET A 563 -4.22 -22.55 -15.88
N VAL A 564 -4.74 -21.68 -15.02
CA VAL A 564 -4.52 -21.73 -13.57
C VAL A 564 -5.16 -22.99 -12.98
N SER A 565 -6.38 -23.34 -13.40
CA SER A 565 -7.06 -24.54 -12.94
C SER A 565 -6.33 -25.82 -13.32
N ALA A 566 -5.69 -25.86 -14.51
CA ALA A 566 -4.91 -27.02 -14.96
C ALA A 566 -3.57 -27.20 -14.23
N SER A 567 -3.11 -26.18 -13.50
CA SER A 567 -1.85 -26.19 -12.74
C SER A 567 -2.01 -26.58 -11.27
N ARG A 568 -3.25 -26.79 -10.81
CA ARG A 568 -3.60 -27.38 -9.51
C ARG A 568 -3.63 -28.89 -9.63
#